data_AF-A0A8S7IB48-F1
#
_entry.id   AF-A0A8S7IB48-F1
#
_cell.length_a   1.000
_cell.length_b   1.000
_cell.length_c   1.000
_cell.angle_alpha   90.00
_cell.angle_beta   90.00
_cell.angle_gamma   90.00
#
_symmetry.space_group_name_H-M   'P 1'
#
loop_
_entity.id
_entity.type
_entity.pdbx_description
1 polymer ?
#
loop_
_entity_poly.entity_id
_entity_poly.type
_entity_poly.pdbx_seq_one_letter_code
_entity_poly.pdbx_strand_id
1 'polypeptide(L)'
;LTFENDSILAWIRNTDWAKIGFKNDADSDTDSYMWFETGDNGNEYFKWRSKQSTTTKDLMNLKWDALYVLVNAIVNGEVISKSANGLRIAYGNYGFFIRNDGSNTYFMLTNSGDNMGTYNGLRPLWINNATGAVSMGRGLNVSGETLSDRFAINSSNGMWIQMRDNNAIFGKNIVNTDSAQALLRQNHADRKFMIGGLGNKQFGIYMINNSRTANGTDGQAYMDNNGNWLCGSQVIPGNYGNFDSRYVKDVRLGSQQYYGVNNWQTWNFQCPSGHVLSGINVQDTGSNSADNIAGVYYRPVQKYINGTWYNVASV
;
A
#
# COMPACT_ATOMS: atom_id res chain seq x y z
N LEU A 1 55.02 -26.90 48.68
CA LEU A 1 56.10 -26.47 47.79
C LEU A 1 55.83 -25.01 47.47
N THR A 2 56.81 -24.14 47.69
CA THR A 2 56.74 -22.72 47.33
C THR A 2 57.95 -22.44 46.45
N PHE A 3 57.75 -21.73 45.35
CA PHE A 3 58.83 -21.22 44.51
C PHE A 3 59.06 -19.75 44.86
N GLU A 4 60.28 -19.40 45.22
CA GLU A 4 60.68 -18.07 45.72
C GLU A 4 61.41 -17.22 44.66
N ASN A 5 61.50 -17.75 43.43
CA ASN A 5 62.08 -17.11 42.26
C ASN A 5 61.28 -17.51 41.01
N ASP A 6 61.72 -17.07 39.83
CA ASP A 6 61.11 -17.42 38.54
C ASP A 6 61.39 -18.88 38.15
N SER A 7 60.75 -19.80 38.88
CA SER A 7 60.78 -21.25 38.67
C SER A 7 59.52 -21.74 37.95
N ILE A 8 59.68 -22.85 37.23
CA ILE A 8 58.60 -23.46 36.42
C ILE A 8 58.32 -24.87 36.92
N LEU A 9 57.03 -25.21 37.03
CA LEU A 9 56.60 -26.61 37.13
C LEU A 9 56.28 -27.14 35.72
N ALA A 10 56.95 -28.22 35.32
CA ALA A 10 56.84 -28.74 33.96
C ALA A 10 56.62 -30.26 33.92
N TRP A 11 55.79 -30.70 32.97
CA TRP A 11 55.76 -32.07 32.46
C TRP A 11 56.41 -32.06 31.09
N ILE A 12 57.60 -32.65 30.97
CA ILE A 12 58.36 -32.73 29.72
C ILE A 12 58.42 -34.18 29.29
N ARG A 13 57.91 -34.49 28.10
CA ARG A 13 57.88 -35.86 27.59
C ARG A 13 57.85 -35.84 26.08
N ASN A 14 58.59 -36.74 25.45
CA ASN A 14 58.54 -36.91 23.98
C ASN A 14 58.82 -35.62 23.21
N THR A 15 59.73 -34.77 23.69
CA THR A 15 60.01 -33.42 23.16
C THR A 15 58.89 -32.38 23.30
N ASP A 16 57.74 -32.77 23.85
CA ASP A 16 56.61 -31.90 24.14
C ASP A 16 56.59 -31.48 25.61
N TRP A 17 55.80 -30.45 25.94
CA TRP A 17 55.65 -30.00 27.32
C TRP A 17 54.27 -29.43 27.67
N ALA A 18 53.99 -29.46 28.97
CA ALA A 18 52.99 -28.63 29.64
C ALA A 18 53.65 -27.94 30.84
N LYS A 19 53.49 -26.63 30.99
CA LYS A 19 54.18 -25.81 32.00
C LYS A 19 53.22 -24.87 32.74
N ILE A 20 53.59 -24.55 33.97
CA ILE A 20 52.94 -23.55 34.82
C ILE A 20 54.03 -22.65 35.41
N GLY A 21 53.83 -21.33 35.36
CA GLY A 21 54.70 -20.35 36.01
C GLY A 21 53.98 -19.04 36.36
N PHE A 22 54.72 -18.11 36.96
CA PHE A 22 54.20 -16.80 37.36
C PHE A 22 55.19 -15.71 36.93
N LYS A 23 54.79 -14.88 35.96
CA LYS A 23 55.58 -13.75 35.47
C LYS A 23 55.33 -12.54 36.38
N ASN A 24 56.39 -12.04 37.01
CA ASN A 24 56.36 -10.82 37.80
C ASN A 24 57.78 -10.23 37.87
N ASP A 25 57.99 -9.04 37.30
CA ASP A 25 59.31 -8.38 37.34
C ASP A 25 59.52 -7.55 38.62
N ALA A 26 58.43 -7.04 39.19
CA ALA A 26 58.35 -6.27 40.44
C ALA A 26 56.88 -6.14 40.90
N ASP A 27 56.66 -5.61 42.10
CA ASP A 27 55.30 -5.29 42.60
C ASP A 27 54.56 -4.25 41.73
N SER A 28 55.32 -3.39 41.03
CA SER A 28 54.78 -2.37 40.11
C SER A 28 54.62 -2.86 38.67
N ASP A 29 54.84 -4.16 38.42
CA ASP A 29 54.67 -4.75 37.10
C ASP A 29 53.20 -4.67 36.65
N THR A 30 52.96 -3.92 35.57
CA THR A 30 51.61 -3.69 35.04
C THR A 30 51.06 -4.86 34.22
N ASP A 31 51.88 -5.88 33.95
CA ASP A 31 51.50 -7.08 33.19
C ASP A 31 52.02 -8.35 33.90
N SER A 32 51.71 -8.47 35.19
CA SER A 32 52.00 -9.68 35.97
C SER A 32 50.87 -10.69 35.87
N TYR A 33 51.21 -11.96 35.61
CA TYR A 33 50.22 -13.01 35.40
C TYR A 33 50.75 -14.41 35.74
N MET A 34 49.83 -15.28 36.18
CA MET A 34 50.05 -16.72 36.17
C MET A 34 49.79 -17.23 34.75
N TRP A 35 50.70 -18.03 34.20
CA TRP A 35 50.59 -18.55 32.86
C TRP A 35 50.57 -20.07 32.82
N PHE A 36 49.95 -20.59 31.76
CA PHE A 36 49.86 -21.99 31.41
C PHE A 36 50.29 -22.14 29.95
N GLU A 37 51.22 -23.05 29.66
CA GLU A 37 51.81 -23.21 28.31
C GLU A 37 51.87 -24.68 27.90
N THR A 38 51.62 -24.97 26.61
CA THR A 38 51.88 -26.26 25.97
C THR A 38 52.70 -26.07 24.69
N GLY A 39 53.52 -27.04 24.31
CA GLY A 39 54.34 -26.99 23.09
C GLY A 39 54.98 -28.34 22.73
N ASP A 40 55.70 -28.47 21.61
CA ASP A 40 56.11 -27.38 20.68
C ASP A 40 55.45 -27.42 19.29
N ASN A 41 54.45 -28.28 19.07
CA ASN A 41 53.90 -28.46 17.72
C ASN A 41 52.68 -27.58 17.45
N GLY A 42 52.23 -26.81 18.45
CA GLY A 42 51.08 -25.92 18.35
C GLY A 42 49.73 -26.64 18.28
N ASN A 43 49.74 -27.98 18.43
CA ASN A 43 48.53 -28.79 18.49
C ASN A 43 48.27 -29.35 19.90
N GLU A 44 49.26 -29.25 20.81
CA GLU A 44 49.05 -29.46 22.24
C GLU A 44 48.07 -28.40 22.76
N TYR A 45 47.17 -28.78 23.65
CA TYR A 45 46.03 -27.95 24.03
C TYR A 45 45.60 -28.16 25.49
N PHE A 46 44.82 -27.22 26.02
CA PHE A 46 44.31 -27.30 27.39
C PHE A 46 42.92 -27.94 27.42
N LYS A 47 42.67 -28.84 28.38
CA LYS A 47 41.40 -29.54 28.57
C LYS A 47 40.96 -29.48 30.04
N TRP A 48 39.72 -29.06 30.27
CA TRP A 48 39.06 -29.14 31.57
C TRP A 48 37.98 -30.23 31.52
N ARG A 49 37.99 -31.13 32.52
CA ARG A 49 37.06 -32.24 32.65
C ARG A 49 36.73 -32.53 34.11
N SER A 50 35.54 -33.09 34.35
CA SER A 50 35.12 -33.58 35.67
C SER A 50 34.78 -35.06 35.61
N LYS A 51 34.88 -35.74 36.75
CA LYS A 51 34.61 -37.17 36.88
C LYS A 51 33.52 -37.41 37.93
N GLN A 52 32.51 -38.20 37.56
CA GLN A 52 31.48 -38.69 38.46
C GLN A 52 31.50 -40.23 38.40
N SER A 53 31.89 -40.89 39.50
CA SER A 53 32.16 -42.33 39.53
C SER A 53 33.12 -42.73 38.39
N THR A 54 32.70 -43.59 37.47
CA THR A 54 33.48 -44.03 36.31
C THR A 54 33.31 -43.12 35.08
N THR A 55 32.36 -42.18 35.10
CA THR A 55 32.07 -41.31 33.94
C THR A 55 32.96 -40.07 33.94
N THR A 56 33.58 -39.80 32.80
CA THR A 56 34.36 -38.57 32.55
C THR A 56 33.57 -37.66 31.61
N LYS A 57 33.46 -36.38 31.96
CA LYS A 57 32.82 -35.36 31.12
C LYS A 57 33.81 -34.23 30.85
N ASP A 58 34.14 -34.05 29.57
CA ASP A 58 34.88 -32.88 29.13
C ASP A 58 33.97 -31.64 29.17
N LEU A 59 34.50 -30.53 29.66
CA LEU A 59 33.75 -29.29 29.88
C LEU A 59 34.19 -28.20 28.90
N MET A 60 35.50 -28.10 28.65
CA MET A 60 36.10 -27.04 27.85
C MET A 60 37.44 -27.48 27.27
N ASN A 61 37.75 -27.07 26.04
CA ASN A 61 39.08 -27.18 25.43
C ASN A 61 39.53 -25.82 24.89
N LEU A 62 40.76 -25.39 25.18
CA LEU A 62 41.38 -24.21 24.56
C LEU A 62 42.48 -24.69 23.61
N LYS A 63 42.27 -24.49 22.30
CA LYS A 63 43.22 -24.81 21.23
C LYS A 63 43.78 -23.53 20.60
N TRP A 64 44.68 -23.70 19.64
CA TRP A 64 45.31 -22.60 18.90
C TRP A 64 44.31 -21.64 18.24
N ASP A 65 43.23 -22.18 17.67
CA ASP A 65 42.27 -21.44 16.85
C ASP A 65 40.97 -21.08 17.57
N ALA A 66 40.60 -21.83 18.61
CA ALA A 66 39.31 -21.67 19.27
C ALA A 66 39.28 -22.16 20.73
N LEU A 67 38.41 -21.50 21.51
CA LEU A 67 37.90 -22.00 22.77
C LEU A 67 36.62 -22.79 22.53
N TYR A 68 36.65 -24.10 22.77
CA TYR A 68 35.50 -24.99 22.67
C TYR A 68 34.88 -25.18 24.05
N VAL A 69 33.75 -24.52 24.30
CA VAL A 69 32.93 -24.77 25.50
C VAL A 69 31.90 -25.86 25.16
N LEU A 70 32.00 -27.02 25.81
CA LEU A 70 31.17 -28.21 25.52
C LEU A 70 29.87 -28.25 26.34
N VAL A 71 29.64 -27.19 27.11
CA VAL A 71 28.48 -26.95 27.97
C VAL A 71 27.96 -25.53 27.68
N ASN A 72 26.96 -25.07 28.43
CA ASN A 72 26.51 -23.69 28.31
C ASN A 72 27.61 -22.73 28.80
N ALA A 73 27.82 -21.63 28.07
CA ALA A 73 28.61 -20.50 28.53
C ALA A 73 27.65 -19.45 29.13
N ILE A 74 27.83 -19.15 30.42
CA ILE A 74 27.06 -18.12 31.14
C ILE A 74 28.04 -17.02 31.50
N VAL A 75 27.78 -15.80 31.03
CA VAL A 75 28.65 -14.63 31.23
C VAL A 75 27.82 -13.54 31.93
N ASN A 76 28.33 -13.01 33.05
CA ASN A 76 27.62 -11.98 33.83
C ASN A 76 27.68 -10.59 33.18
N GLY A 77 28.73 -10.32 32.40
CA GLY A 77 28.92 -9.08 31.65
C GLY A 77 28.52 -9.20 30.18
N GLU A 78 28.98 -8.24 29.38
CA GLU A 78 28.71 -8.21 27.94
C GLU A 78 29.54 -9.26 27.17
N VAL A 79 28.95 -9.79 26.10
CA VAL A 79 29.64 -10.64 25.13
C VAL A 79 29.92 -9.83 23.88
N ILE A 80 31.19 -9.55 23.63
CA ILE A 80 31.63 -8.71 22.51
C ILE A 80 32.45 -9.56 21.55
N SER A 81 32.06 -9.53 20.27
CA SER A 81 32.88 -10.05 19.18
C SER A 81 33.47 -8.89 18.39
N LYS A 82 34.76 -8.99 18.06
CA LYS A 82 35.46 -8.02 17.19
C LYS A 82 35.55 -8.49 15.74
N SER A 83 34.95 -9.65 15.43
CA SER A 83 34.85 -10.19 14.08
C SER A 83 33.59 -9.69 13.38
N ALA A 84 33.68 -9.43 12.08
CA ALA A 84 32.53 -8.97 11.30
C ALA A 84 31.35 -9.96 11.38
N ASN A 85 31.61 -11.26 11.24
CA ASN A 85 30.62 -12.33 11.48
C ASN A 85 30.58 -12.65 12.99
N GLY A 86 30.07 -11.71 13.78
CA GLY A 86 30.32 -11.68 15.21
C GLY A 86 29.55 -12.69 16.05
N LEU A 87 28.30 -13.01 15.65
CA LEU A 87 27.39 -13.85 16.43
C LEU A 87 26.71 -14.87 15.51
N ARG A 88 26.88 -16.17 15.78
CA ARG A 88 26.35 -17.26 14.95
C ARG A 88 25.60 -18.29 15.77
N ILE A 89 24.48 -18.75 15.22
CA ILE A 89 23.78 -19.97 15.63
C ILE A 89 23.92 -20.96 14.47
N ALA A 90 24.81 -21.95 14.64
CA ALA A 90 25.03 -23.01 13.65
C ALA A 90 24.30 -24.28 14.11
N TYR A 91 23.02 -24.42 13.74
CA TYR A 91 22.19 -25.54 14.15
C TYR A 91 21.32 -26.04 12.99
N GLY A 92 21.27 -27.36 12.78
CA GLY A 92 20.58 -27.96 11.64
C GLY A 92 21.24 -27.64 10.29
N ASN A 93 20.47 -27.59 9.21
CA ASN A 93 21.01 -27.39 7.86
C ASN A 93 21.50 -25.98 7.56
N TYR A 94 20.95 -24.95 8.22
CA TYR A 94 21.25 -23.56 7.92
C TYR A 94 21.80 -22.86 9.15
N GLY A 95 22.90 -22.13 8.98
CA GLY A 95 23.43 -21.23 9.98
C GLY A 95 22.73 -19.87 9.87
N PHE A 96 22.32 -19.33 11.00
CA PHE A 96 21.94 -17.93 11.13
C PHE A 96 23.08 -17.18 11.81
N PHE A 97 23.40 -15.98 11.32
CA PHE A 97 24.39 -15.14 12.00
C PHE A 97 24.15 -13.65 11.77
N ILE A 98 24.58 -12.87 12.75
CA ILE A 98 24.59 -11.41 12.69
C ILE A 98 25.97 -10.98 12.20
N ARG A 99 25.99 -10.26 11.08
CA ARG A 99 27.21 -9.70 10.50
C ARG A 99 27.18 -8.18 10.58
N ASN A 100 28.16 -7.57 11.21
CA ASN A 100 28.42 -6.12 11.12
C ASN A 100 29.72 -5.92 10.32
N ASP A 101 29.63 -5.31 9.14
CA ASP A 101 30.79 -5.05 8.29
C ASP A 101 31.39 -3.64 8.46
N GLY A 102 30.91 -2.89 9.46
CA GLY A 102 31.30 -1.51 9.72
C GLY A 102 30.33 -0.49 9.12
N SER A 103 29.64 -0.83 8.02
CA SER A 103 28.68 0.08 7.36
C SER A 103 27.22 -0.33 7.57
N ASN A 104 26.95 -1.63 7.60
CA ASN A 104 25.63 -2.18 7.82
C ASN A 104 25.69 -3.39 8.74
N THR A 105 24.56 -3.63 9.43
CA THR A 105 24.36 -4.83 10.24
C THR A 105 23.31 -5.71 9.58
N TYR A 106 23.66 -6.96 9.30
CA TYR A 106 22.87 -7.91 8.52
C TYR A 106 22.47 -9.11 9.34
N PHE A 107 21.26 -9.60 9.09
CA PHE A 107 20.85 -10.96 9.43
C PHE A 107 21.15 -11.86 8.23
N MET A 108 22.10 -12.76 8.39
CA MET A 108 22.62 -13.61 7.31
C MET A 108 22.21 -15.07 7.48
N LEU A 109 22.14 -15.77 6.35
CA LEU A 109 21.88 -17.20 6.26
C LEU A 109 22.97 -17.88 5.43
N THR A 110 23.33 -19.11 5.78
CA THR A 110 24.25 -19.95 5.00
C THR A 110 23.52 -20.71 3.89
N ASN A 111 24.26 -21.45 3.06
CA ASN A 111 23.68 -22.51 2.24
C ASN A 111 23.25 -23.70 3.11
N SER A 112 22.35 -24.54 2.57
CA SER A 112 21.91 -25.77 3.22
C SER A 112 23.09 -26.74 3.35
N GLY A 113 23.25 -27.33 4.54
CA GLY A 113 24.36 -28.25 4.85
C GLY A 113 25.67 -27.55 5.21
N ASP A 114 25.69 -26.21 5.23
CA ASP A 114 26.90 -25.40 5.46
C ASP A 114 26.70 -24.40 6.60
N ASN A 115 26.16 -24.87 7.74
CA ASN A 115 25.77 -24.00 8.85
C ASN A 115 26.94 -23.23 9.53
N MET A 116 28.18 -23.66 9.30
CA MET A 116 29.40 -22.99 9.74
C MET A 116 30.03 -22.10 8.66
N GLY A 117 29.57 -22.20 7.41
CA GLY A 117 30.13 -21.46 6.29
C GLY A 117 29.69 -20.01 6.16
N THR A 118 29.99 -19.42 5.01
CA THR A 118 29.72 -18.00 4.71
C THR A 118 28.25 -17.73 4.39
N TYR A 119 27.88 -16.46 4.21
CA TYR A 119 26.53 -16.06 3.84
C TYR A 119 26.23 -16.43 2.37
N ASN A 120 24.97 -16.78 2.10
CA ASN A 120 24.45 -16.91 0.75
C ASN A 120 23.95 -15.55 0.19
N GLY A 121 23.20 -15.57 -0.92
CA GLY A 121 22.65 -14.35 -1.55
C GLY A 121 21.41 -13.74 -0.87
N LEU A 122 20.84 -14.39 0.15
CA LEU A 122 19.64 -13.89 0.83
C LEU A 122 19.97 -12.70 1.73
N ARG A 123 19.11 -11.68 1.70
CA ARG A 123 19.15 -10.52 2.60
C ARG A 123 17.80 -10.35 3.30
N PRO A 124 17.48 -11.19 4.30
CA PRO A 124 16.21 -11.10 5.03
C PRO A 124 15.97 -9.74 5.66
N LEU A 125 16.98 -9.21 6.40
CA LEU A 125 16.92 -7.93 7.09
C LEU A 125 18.33 -7.33 7.20
N TRP A 126 18.46 -6.03 6.99
CA TRP A 126 19.66 -5.28 7.36
C TRP A 126 19.33 -3.87 7.82
N ILE A 127 20.28 -3.29 8.55
CA ILE A 127 20.21 -1.94 9.11
C ILE A 127 21.41 -1.16 8.59
N ASN A 128 21.17 0.03 8.07
CA ASN A 128 22.24 0.98 7.79
C ASN A 128 22.76 1.55 9.12
N ASN A 129 24.04 1.32 9.44
CA ASN A 129 24.59 1.71 10.75
C ASN A 129 24.60 3.22 10.97
N ALA A 130 24.68 4.02 9.89
CA ALA A 130 24.74 5.48 9.99
C ALA A 130 23.36 6.14 10.08
N THR A 131 22.35 5.59 9.40
CA THR A 131 21.01 6.20 9.32
C THR A 131 19.96 5.50 10.18
N GLY A 132 20.23 4.28 10.66
CA GLY A 132 19.25 3.43 11.34
C GLY A 132 18.15 2.89 10.42
N ALA A 133 18.20 3.16 9.12
CA ALA A 133 17.19 2.70 8.18
C ALA A 133 17.21 1.16 8.08
N VAL A 134 16.04 0.55 8.30
CA VAL A 134 15.83 -0.89 8.17
C VAL A 134 15.40 -1.22 6.75
N SER A 135 15.92 -2.30 6.19
CA SER A 135 15.53 -2.82 4.89
C SER A 135 15.36 -4.33 4.93
N MET A 136 14.39 -4.85 4.16
CA MET A 136 14.11 -6.28 4.06
C MET A 136 14.07 -6.68 2.59
N GLY A 137 14.89 -7.65 2.19
CA GLY A 137 15.12 -7.97 0.77
C GLY A 137 14.27 -9.13 0.25
N ARG A 138 13.49 -9.81 1.11
CA ARG A 138 12.77 -11.05 0.77
C ARG A 138 11.27 -10.99 1.14
N GLY A 139 10.69 -9.80 1.11
CA GLY A 139 9.31 -9.56 1.50
C GLY A 139 9.11 -9.54 3.02
N LEU A 140 7.89 -9.23 3.44
CA LEU A 140 7.47 -9.15 4.84
C LEU A 140 6.02 -9.67 4.94
N ASN A 141 5.76 -10.56 5.89
CA ASN A 141 4.41 -11.00 6.23
C ASN A 141 4.12 -10.59 7.68
N VAL A 142 3.00 -9.90 7.91
CA VAL A 142 2.60 -9.42 9.23
C VAL A 142 1.23 -9.98 9.56
N SER A 143 1.09 -10.57 10.76
CA SER A 143 -0.22 -10.91 11.33
C SER A 143 -0.73 -9.72 12.12
N GLY A 144 -1.96 -9.27 11.82
CA GLY A 144 -2.56 -8.10 12.47
C GLY A 144 -2.32 -6.80 11.68
N GLU A 145 -2.07 -5.70 12.40
CA GLU A 145 -2.00 -4.35 11.83
C GLU A 145 -0.55 -3.95 11.50
N THR A 146 -0.37 -3.18 10.44
CA THR A 146 0.88 -2.47 10.14
C THR A 146 0.58 -0.98 10.14
N LEU A 147 1.18 -0.25 11.07
CA LEU A 147 1.07 1.20 11.17
C LEU A 147 2.30 1.88 10.58
N SER A 148 2.10 2.92 9.80
CA SER A 148 3.16 3.79 9.28
C SER A 148 2.58 5.17 8.99
N ASP A 149 3.39 6.22 9.14
CA ASP A 149 2.98 7.58 8.80
C ASP A 149 2.63 7.72 7.32
N ARG A 150 3.38 7.04 6.46
CA ARG A 150 3.15 6.98 5.01
C ARG A 150 3.58 5.64 4.43
N PHE A 151 2.76 5.10 3.52
CA PHE A 151 3.13 3.94 2.71
C PHE A 151 3.59 4.41 1.33
N ALA A 152 4.87 4.21 1.03
CA ALA A 152 5.42 4.45 -0.30
C ALA A 152 5.37 3.16 -1.13
N ILE A 153 4.67 3.21 -2.26
CA ILE A 153 4.67 2.14 -3.26
C ILE A 153 5.78 2.49 -4.27
N ASN A 154 6.65 1.54 -4.60
CA ASN A 154 7.58 1.68 -5.72
C ASN A 154 6.78 1.61 -7.04
N SER A 155 6.11 2.71 -7.38
CA SER A 155 5.07 2.77 -8.41
C SER A 155 5.62 2.55 -9.82
N SER A 156 4.79 1.97 -10.68
CA SER A 156 5.14 1.58 -12.05
C SER A 156 4.49 2.53 -13.08
N ASN A 157 5.09 2.61 -14.27
CA ASN A 157 4.56 3.32 -15.44
C ASN A 157 4.54 2.39 -16.66
N GLY A 158 3.53 2.52 -17.52
CA GLY A 158 3.37 1.65 -18.68
C GLY A 158 2.10 1.92 -19.46
N MET A 159 1.74 0.98 -20.35
CA MET A 159 0.50 1.00 -21.12
C MET A 159 -0.73 0.76 -20.23
N TRP A 160 -1.90 1.20 -20.69
CA TRP A 160 -3.18 0.99 -20.00
C TRP A 160 -3.42 -0.46 -19.57
N ILE A 161 -3.10 -1.44 -20.43
CA ILE A 161 -3.31 -2.86 -20.11
C ILE A 161 -2.38 -3.37 -18.99
N GLN A 162 -1.21 -2.76 -18.81
CA GLN A 162 -0.20 -3.15 -17.81
C GLN A 162 -0.56 -2.69 -16.39
N MET A 163 -1.60 -1.87 -16.21
CA MET A 163 -2.11 -1.55 -14.87
C MET A 163 -2.53 -2.78 -14.07
N ARG A 164 -2.73 -3.94 -14.73
CA ARG A 164 -2.95 -5.24 -14.09
C ARG A 164 -1.75 -5.74 -13.27
N ASP A 165 -0.54 -5.34 -13.66
CA ASP A 165 0.73 -5.83 -13.10
C ASP A 165 1.56 -4.73 -12.43
N ASN A 166 1.07 -3.49 -12.42
CA ASN A 166 1.74 -2.39 -11.74
C ASN A 166 1.89 -2.68 -10.24
N ASN A 167 2.99 -2.23 -9.66
CA ASN A 167 3.15 -2.26 -8.21
C ASN A 167 2.04 -1.42 -7.57
N ALA A 168 1.22 -2.06 -6.74
CA ALA A 168 0.04 -1.47 -6.13
C ALA A 168 -0.24 -2.10 -4.76
N ILE A 169 -1.13 -1.46 -4.00
CA ILE A 169 -1.82 -2.12 -2.90
C ILE A 169 -2.99 -2.91 -3.50
N PHE A 170 -3.08 -4.20 -3.19
CA PHE A 170 -4.13 -5.08 -3.71
C PHE A 170 -4.59 -6.09 -2.66
N GLY A 171 -5.82 -6.58 -2.82
CA GLY A 171 -6.31 -7.70 -2.01
C GLY A 171 -5.63 -9.00 -2.45
N LYS A 172 -4.84 -9.61 -1.56
CA LYS A 172 -4.25 -10.95 -1.80
C LYS A 172 -5.33 -11.98 -2.10
N ASN A 173 -6.48 -11.87 -1.43
CA ASN A 173 -7.64 -12.73 -1.63
C ASN A 173 -8.62 -12.05 -2.60
N ILE A 174 -8.96 -12.75 -3.68
CA ILE A 174 -9.94 -12.26 -4.65
C ILE A 174 -11.31 -12.08 -4.00
N VAL A 175 -12.06 -11.05 -4.42
CA VAL A 175 -13.47 -10.93 -4.08
C VAL A 175 -14.28 -12.02 -4.80
N ASN A 176 -15.02 -12.83 -4.07
CA ASN A 176 -15.88 -13.86 -4.65
C ASN A 176 -17.03 -13.21 -5.45
N THR A 177 -17.47 -13.86 -6.53
CA THR A 177 -18.64 -13.45 -7.31
C THR A 177 -19.85 -13.21 -6.40
N ASP A 178 -20.52 -12.08 -6.60
CA ASP A 178 -21.68 -11.64 -5.81
C ASP A 178 -21.42 -11.45 -4.29
N SER A 179 -20.14 -11.41 -3.88
CA SER A 179 -19.72 -11.06 -2.51
C SER A 179 -19.12 -9.66 -2.45
N ALA A 180 -19.23 -9.00 -1.30
CA ALA A 180 -18.70 -7.67 -1.08
C ALA A 180 -17.29 -7.73 -0.47
N GLN A 181 -16.36 -6.91 -0.99
CA GLN A 181 -15.03 -6.72 -0.40
C GLN A 181 -14.62 -5.24 -0.49
N ALA A 182 -14.08 -4.71 0.60
CA ALA A 182 -13.47 -3.37 0.65
C ALA A 182 -11.96 -3.49 0.87
N LEU A 183 -11.18 -2.62 0.23
CA LEU A 183 -9.71 -2.58 0.33
C LEU A 183 -9.19 -1.30 0.99
N LEU A 184 -9.96 -0.21 0.93
CA LEU A 184 -9.64 1.06 1.58
C LEU A 184 -10.85 1.53 2.37
N ARG A 185 -10.61 2.09 3.56
CA ARG A 185 -11.66 2.63 4.43
C ARG A 185 -11.22 3.95 5.05
N GLN A 186 -12.14 4.90 5.10
CA GLN A 186 -12.01 6.14 5.86
C GLN A 186 -13.17 6.25 6.85
N ASN A 187 -12.84 6.48 8.12
CA ASN A 187 -13.84 6.70 9.17
C ASN A 187 -14.15 8.19 9.31
N HIS A 188 -15.44 8.49 9.45
CA HIS A 188 -15.97 9.79 9.87
C HIS A 188 -16.76 9.60 11.18
N ALA A 189 -17.18 10.70 11.80
CA ALA A 189 -17.85 10.67 13.11
C ALA A 189 -19.09 9.77 13.15
N ASP A 190 -19.90 9.79 12.09
CA ASP A 190 -21.22 9.17 11.99
C ASP A 190 -21.36 8.22 10.78
N ARG A 191 -20.31 8.04 9.99
CA ARG A 191 -20.31 7.17 8.81
C ARG A 191 -18.92 6.67 8.45
N LYS A 192 -18.84 5.70 7.54
CA LYS A 192 -17.60 5.18 6.97
C LYS A 192 -17.71 5.16 5.45
N PHE A 193 -16.62 5.49 4.78
CA PHE A 193 -16.49 5.40 3.33
C PHE A 193 -15.50 4.31 2.96
N MET A 194 -15.83 3.54 1.93
CA MET A 194 -15.03 2.43 1.45
C MET A 194 -14.79 2.52 -0.06
N ILE A 195 -13.59 2.11 -0.48
CA ILE A 195 -13.33 1.70 -1.86
C ILE A 195 -13.37 0.18 -1.89
N GLY A 196 -14.24 -0.37 -2.72
CA GLY A 196 -14.50 -1.80 -2.78
C GLY A 196 -15.39 -2.17 -3.94
N GLY A 197 -16.01 -3.35 -3.86
CA GLY A 197 -16.88 -3.84 -4.91
C GLY A 197 -17.70 -5.06 -4.54
N LEU A 198 -18.62 -5.39 -5.44
CA LEU A 198 -19.37 -6.63 -5.47
C LEU A 198 -18.77 -7.51 -6.59
N GLY A 199 -18.25 -8.68 -6.25
CA GLY A 199 -17.42 -9.48 -7.15
C GLY A 199 -18.08 -9.73 -8.51
N ASN A 200 -17.37 -9.42 -9.59
CA ASN A 200 -17.83 -9.47 -10.99
C ASN A 200 -19.01 -8.55 -11.36
N LYS A 201 -19.44 -7.65 -10.46
CA LYS A 201 -20.62 -6.79 -10.70
C LYS A 201 -20.32 -5.31 -10.57
N GLN A 202 -19.57 -4.91 -9.54
CA GLN A 202 -19.43 -3.51 -9.17
C GLN A 202 -18.03 -3.22 -8.60
N PHE A 203 -17.49 -2.03 -8.89
CA PHE A 203 -16.33 -1.47 -8.19
C PHE A 203 -16.47 0.05 -8.05
N GLY A 204 -16.28 0.59 -6.84
CA GLY A 204 -16.47 2.02 -6.59
C GLY A 204 -16.46 2.42 -5.13
N ILE A 205 -17.23 3.47 -4.83
CA ILE A 205 -17.32 4.13 -3.53
C ILE A 205 -18.64 3.75 -2.85
N TYR A 206 -18.55 3.36 -1.58
CA TYR A 206 -19.69 2.99 -0.76
C TYR A 206 -19.65 3.73 0.58
N MET A 207 -20.82 4.18 1.04
CA MET A 207 -21.01 4.84 2.33
C MET A 207 -21.91 3.97 3.22
N ILE A 208 -21.53 3.82 4.49
CA ILE A 208 -22.34 3.17 5.53
C ILE A 208 -22.42 4.10 6.73
N ASN A 209 -23.63 4.50 7.10
CA ASN A 209 -23.90 5.25 8.32
C ASN A 209 -23.68 4.35 9.54
N ASN A 210 -23.10 4.89 10.61
CA ASN A 210 -22.85 4.14 11.85
C ASN A 210 -24.14 3.64 12.52
N SER A 211 -25.28 4.26 12.21
CA SER A 211 -26.62 3.88 12.71
C SER A 211 -27.28 2.73 11.94
N ARG A 212 -26.77 2.36 10.75
CA ARG A 212 -27.34 1.25 9.96
C ARG A 212 -27.13 -0.08 10.69
N THR A 213 -28.23 -0.83 10.84
CA THR A 213 -28.22 -2.20 11.41
C THR A 213 -28.58 -3.28 10.40
N ALA A 214 -29.41 -2.95 9.39
CA ALA A 214 -29.75 -3.86 8.31
C ALA A 214 -28.62 -3.95 7.26
N ASN A 215 -28.39 -5.15 6.71
CA ASN A 215 -27.43 -5.36 5.63
C ASN A 215 -27.68 -4.41 4.45
N GLY A 216 -26.62 -3.83 3.90
CA GLY A 216 -26.67 -2.88 2.79
C GLY A 216 -25.75 -1.68 3.00
N THR A 217 -25.90 -0.70 2.11
CA THR A 217 -25.15 0.56 2.12
C THR A 217 -26.13 1.73 2.03
N ASP A 218 -25.70 2.91 2.50
CA ASP A 218 -26.53 4.13 2.55
C ASP A 218 -26.25 5.09 1.40
N GLY A 219 -25.17 4.85 0.65
CA GLY A 219 -24.86 5.54 -0.60
C GLY A 219 -23.88 4.73 -1.43
N GLN A 220 -24.06 4.73 -2.75
CA GLN A 220 -23.25 3.97 -3.70
C GLN A 220 -22.98 4.81 -4.96
N ALA A 221 -21.72 4.87 -5.37
CA ALA A 221 -21.30 5.42 -6.65
C ALA A 221 -20.21 4.51 -7.24
N TYR A 222 -20.52 3.78 -8.30
CA TYR A 222 -19.68 2.68 -8.77
C TYR A 222 -19.72 2.49 -10.29
N MET A 223 -18.69 1.82 -10.80
CA MET A 223 -18.66 1.29 -12.16
C MET A 223 -19.22 -0.13 -12.16
N ASP A 224 -20.13 -0.44 -13.08
CA ASP A 224 -20.59 -1.82 -13.30
C ASP A 224 -19.65 -2.62 -14.22
N ASN A 225 -19.95 -3.90 -14.44
CA ASN A 225 -19.18 -4.77 -15.30
C ASN A 225 -19.27 -4.44 -16.82
N ASN A 226 -20.10 -3.48 -17.21
CA ASN A 226 -20.21 -2.97 -18.59
C ASN A 226 -19.52 -1.60 -18.76
N GLY A 227 -18.96 -1.04 -17.68
CA GLY A 227 -18.27 0.25 -17.71
C GLY A 227 -19.17 1.47 -17.50
N ASN A 228 -20.44 1.29 -17.14
CA ASN A 228 -21.33 2.40 -16.80
C ASN A 228 -20.99 2.94 -15.41
N TRP A 229 -21.13 4.26 -15.20
CA TRP A 229 -21.06 4.87 -13.87
C TRP A 229 -22.46 5.06 -13.29
N LEU A 230 -22.76 4.39 -12.18
CA LEU A 230 -24.06 4.42 -11.52
C LEU A 230 -23.97 5.10 -10.16
N CYS A 231 -25.04 5.80 -9.78
CA CYS A 231 -25.24 6.37 -8.45
C CYS A 231 -26.60 5.92 -7.93
N GLY A 232 -26.68 5.47 -6.67
CA GLY A 232 -27.95 5.12 -6.02
C GLY A 232 -28.85 6.34 -5.73
N SER A 233 -28.38 7.55 -6.02
CA SER A 233 -29.05 8.83 -5.81
C SER A 233 -28.82 9.76 -7.01
N GLN A 234 -28.97 11.07 -6.83
CA GLN A 234 -28.74 12.04 -7.90
C GLN A 234 -27.27 12.11 -8.33
N VAL A 235 -27.05 12.41 -9.61
CA VAL A 235 -25.76 12.86 -10.14
C VAL A 235 -25.90 14.34 -10.47
N ILE A 236 -25.20 15.19 -9.74
CA ILE A 236 -25.33 16.66 -9.81
C ILE A 236 -24.04 17.23 -10.40
N PRO A 237 -23.96 17.47 -11.72
CA PRO A 237 -22.79 18.13 -12.30
C PRO A 237 -22.78 19.62 -11.95
N GLY A 238 -21.58 20.20 -11.84
CA GLY A 238 -21.43 21.66 -11.70
C GLY A 238 -21.76 22.44 -13.00
N ASN A 239 -21.89 21.74 -14.13
CA ASN A 239 -22.21 22.31 -15.43
C ASN A 239 -23.16 21.38 -16.21
N TYR A 240 -24.32 21.89 -16.63
CA TYR A 240 -25.35 21.15 -17.36
C TYR A 240 -25.33 21.39 -18.88
N GLY A 241 -24.34 22.09 -19.45
CA GLY A 241 -24.35 22.51 -20.87
C GLY A 241 -24.52 21.37 -21.88
N ASN A 242 -23.95 20.18 -21.61
CA ASN A 242 -24.12 19.00 -22.46
C ASN A 242 -25.52 18.35 -22.36
N PHE A 243 -26.29 18.65 -21.30
CA PHE A 243 -27.68 18.22 -21.14
C PHE A 243 -28.65 19.29 -21.68
N ASP A 244 -28.39 20.55 -21.32
CA ASP A 244 -29.19 21.71 -21.67
C ASP A 244 -29.30 21.96 -23.18
N SER A 245 -28.31 21.49 -23.94
CA SER A 245 -28.28 21.53 -25.41
C SER A 245 -29.17 20.48 -26.08
N ARG A 246 -29.72 19.52 -25.33
CA ARG A 246 -30.46 18.37 -25.88
C ARG A 246 -31.97 18.50 -25.80
N TYR A 247 -32.47 19.30 -24.86
CA TYR A 247 -33.89 19.31 -24.52
C TYR A 247 -34.51 20.70 -24.69
N VAL A 248 -35.80 20.72 -25.05
CA VAL A 248 -36.61 21.94 -24.96
C VAL A 248 -36.83 22.25 -23.48
N LYS A 249 -36.43 23.45 -23.07
CA LYS A 249 -36.57 23.93 -21.71
C LYS A 249 -37.90 24.67 -21.49
N ASP A 250 -38.45 25.27 -22.54
CA ASP A 250 -39.71 26.03 -22.47
C ASP A 250 -40.37 26.17 -23.86
N VAL A 251 -41.68 26.45 -23.89
CA VAL A 251 -42.48 26.68 -25.11
C VAL A 251 -43.45 27.84 -24.88
N ARG A 252 -43.57 28.76 -25.84
CA ARG A 252 -44.48 29.92 -25.74
C ARG A 252 -45.07 30.35 -27.07
N LEU A 253 -46.07 31.24 -27.03
CA LEU A 253 -46.46 32.06 -28.17
C LEU A 253 -45.62 33.35 -28.20
N GLY A 254 -45.01 33.63 -29.34
CA GLY A 254 -44.27 34.87 -29.57
C GLY A 254 -45.19 36.08 -29.80
N SER A 255 -44.61 37.18 -30.29
CA SER A 255 -45.33 38.43 -30.51
C SER A 255 -46.49 38.28 -31.49
N GLN A 256 -47.63 38.92 -31.19
CA GLN A 256 -48.80 38.91 -32.06
C GLN A 256 -48.55 39.70 -33.34
N GLN A 257 -48.92 39.13 -34.47
CA GLN A 257 -48.91 39.73 -35.80
C GLN A 257 -50.36 39.92 -36.28
N TYR A 258 -50.57 40.80 -37.25
CA TYR A 258 -51.87 41.07 -37.84
C TYR A 258 -51.78 41.05 -39.36
N TYR A 259 -52.66 40.30 -40.01
CA TYR A 259 -52.85 40.31 -41.45
C TYR A 259 -54.18 40.98 -41.76
N GLY A 260 -54.12 42.22 -42.23
CA GLY A 260 -55.29 43.03 -42.59
C GLY A 260 -55.64 42.92 -44.07
N VAL A 261 -56.93 43.04 -44.39
CA VAL A 261 -57.47 43.01 -45.76
C VAL A 261 -58.54 44.08 -45.94
N ASN A 262 -58.77 44.50 -47.19
CA ASN A 262 -59.85 45.45 -47.52
C ASN A 262 -61.15 44.69 -47.88
N ASN A 263 -62.28 45.41 -47.87
CA ASN A 263 -63.61 44.84 -48.11
C ASN A 263 -64.00 44.71 -49.60
N TRP A 264 -63.07 44.90 -50.53
CA TRP A 264 -63.33 44.87 -51.98
C TRP A 264 -62.80 43.61 -52.67
N GLN A 265 -62.18 42.68 -51.93
CA GLN A 265 -61.55 41.48 -52.48
C GLN A 265 -61.84 40.25 -51.61
N THR A 266 -62.15 39.12 -52.23
CA THR A 266 -62.14 37.81 -51.55
C THR A 266 -60.70 37.47 -51.16
N TRP A 267 -60.50 36.98 -49.93
CA TRP A 267 -59.17 36.65 -49.42
C TRP A 267 -59.16 35.25 -48.77
N ASN A 268 -58.00 34.61 -48.84
CA ASN A 268 -57.72 33.34 -48.19
C ASN A 268 -56.38 33.48 -47.45
N PHE A 269 -56.37 33.27 -46.15
CA PHE A 269 -55.17 33.36 -45.33
C PHE A 269 -54.86 32.02 -44.66
N GLN A 270 -53.59 31.63 -44.76
CA GLN A 270 -53.01 30.52 -44.03
C GLN A 270 -51.87 31.06 -43.18
N CYS A 271 -51.84 30.65 -41.90
CA CYS A 271 -50.74 31.03 -41.02
C CYS A 271 -49.40 30.61 -41.64
N PRO A 272 -48.37 31.48 -41.62
CA PRO A 272 -47.02 31.09 -41.99
C PRO A 272 -46.52 29.91 -41.13
N SER A 273 -45.51 29.17 -41.60
CA SER A 273 -44.92 28.05 -40.85
C SER A 273 -44.65 28.43 -39.39
N GLY A 274 -45.07 27.56 -38.47
CA GLY A 274 -44.92 27.75 -37.03
C GLY A 274 -45.91 28.71 -36.38
N HIS A 275 -46.85 29.30 -37.12
CA HIS A 275 -47.82 30.25 -36.56
C HIS A 275 -49.21 29.64 -36.37
N VAL A 276 -49.92 30.17 -35.38
CA VAL A 276 -51.32 29.83 -35.08
C VAL A 276 -52.16 31.09 -35.05
N LEU A 277 -53.44 30.95 -35.41
CA LEU A 277 -54.42 32.03 -35.23
C LEU A 277 -54.60 32.32 -33.74
N SER A 278 -54.71 33.60 -33.42
CA SER A 278 -54.84 34.12 -32.05
C SER A 278 -55.95 35.15 -31.88
N GLY A 279 -56.61 35.54 -32.97
CA GLY A 279 -57.76 36.43 -32.96
C GLY A 279 -58.25 36.76 -34.36
N ILE A 280 -59.43 37.37 -34.44
CA ILE A 280 -60.08 37.83 -35.68
C ILE A 280 -60.44 39.31 -35.48
N ASN A 281 -60.21 40.15 -36.48
CA ASN A 281 -60.69 41.53 -36.51
C ASN A 281 -61.96 41.62 -37.36
N VAL A 282 -63.08 41.98 -36.74
CA VAL A 282 -64.39 42.10 -37.39
C VAL A 282 -64.70 43.59 -37.60
N GLN A 283 -65.11 43.96 -38.80
CA GLN A 283 -65.44 45.32 -39.20
C GLN A 283 -66.93 45.44 -39.53
N ASP A 284 -67.58 46.40 -38.89
CA ASP A 284 -68.94 46.85 -39.21
C ASP A 284 -68.95 47.55 -40.58
N THR A 285 -69.90 47.16 -41.44
CA THR A 285 -70.02 47.65 -42.82
C THR A 285 -71.24 48.56 -43.04
N GLY A 286 -71.99 48.90 -42.00
CA GLY A 286 -73.16 49.79 -42.04
C GLY A 286 -74.51 49.06 -41.92
N SER A 287 -75.62 49.82 -41.96
CA SER A 287 -76.96 49.27 -41.72
C SER A 287 -77.44 48.35 -42.87
N ASN A 288 -77.96 47.17 -42.49
CA ASN A 288 -78.52 46.13 -43.36
C ASN A 288 -77.49 45.29 -44.17
N SER A 289 -76.24 45.18 -43.72
CA SER A 289 -75.24 44.24 -44.24
C SER A 289 -74.69 43.32 -43.15
N ALA A 290 -74.07 42.20 -43.56
CA ALA A 290 -73.33 41.33 -42.63
C ALA A 290 -71.94 41.92 -42.31
N ASP A 291 -71.45 41.71 -41.09
CA ASP A 291 -70.09 42.10 -40.69
C ASP A 291 -69.04 41.38 -41.56
N ASN A 292 -67.96 42.09 -41.91
CA ASN A 292 -66.85 41.51 -42.66
C ASN A 292 -65.64 41.24 -41.76
N ILE A 293 -64.81 40.27 -42.10
CA ILE A 293 -63.55 40.02 -41.41
C ILE A 293 -62.48 40.92 -42.03
N ALA A 294 -62.10 41.98 -41.32
CA ALA A 294 -61.07 42.93 -41.74
C ALA A 294 -59.64 42.38 -41.58
N GLY A 295 -59.46 41.27 -40.88
CA GLY A 295 -58.19 40.56 -40.82
C GLY A 295 -58.09 39.56 -39.68
N VAL A 296 -56.93 38.94 -39.53
CA VAL A 296 -56.65 37.95 -38.48
C VAL A 296 -55.38 38.27 -37.72
N TYR A 297 -55.37 37.94 -36.43
CA TYR A 297 -54.19 37.97 -35.59
C TYR A 297 -53.58 36.58 -35.50
N TYR A 298 -52.26 36.47 -35.60
CA TYR A 298 -51.55 35.20 -35.51
C TYR A 298 -50.24 35.36 -34.73
N ARG A 299 -49.74 34.30 -34.08
CA ARG A 299 -48.48 34.34 -33.30
C ARG A 299 -47.63 33.11 -33.65
N PRO A 300 -46.29 33.23 -33.68
CA PRO A 300 -45.44 32.06 -33.81
C PRO A 300 -45.45 31.24 -32.51
N VAL A 301 -45.52 29.92 -32.62
CA VAL A 301 -45.12 29.01 -31.55
C VAL A 301 -43.59 28.99 -31.50
N GLN A 302 -43.02 29.24 -30.33
CA GLN A 302 -41.59 29.27 -30.09
C GLN A 302 -41.18 28.21 -29.06
N LYS A 303 -39.98 27.64 -29.21
CA LYS A 303 -39.35 26.72 -28.26
C LYS A 303 -38.01 27.28 -27.77
N TYR A 304 -37.70 27.10 -26.50
CA TYR A 304 -36.47 27.54 -25.86
C TYR A 304 -35.51 26.36 -25.72
N ILE A 305 -34.37 26.43 -26.38
CA ILE A 305 -33.32 25.41 -26.30
C ILE A 305 -32.00 26.13 -26.05
N ASN A 306 -31.25 25.69 -25.03
CA ASN A 306 -29.91 26.19 -24.73
C ASN A 306 -29.76 27.73 -24.74
N GLY A 307 -30.62 28.45 -24.03
CA GLY A 307 -30.49 29.91 -23.94
C GLY A 307 -31.14 30.68 -25.09
N THR A 308 -31.67 30.01 -26.12
CA THR A 308 -32.16 30.66 -27.35
C THR A 308 -33.59 30.26 -27.69
N TRP A 309 -34.40 31.23 -28.09
CA TRP A 309 -35.77 31.01 -28.60
C TRP A 309 -35.76 30.78 -30.11
N TYR A 310 -36.41 29.69 -30.56
CA TYR A 310 -36.57 29.32 -31.97
C TYR A 310 -38.04 29.28 -32.35
N ASN A 311 -38.40 29.76 -33.54
CA ASN A 311 -39.74 29.52 -34.10
C ASN A 311 -39.87 28.04 -34.50
N VAL A 312 -41.03 27.44 -34.23
CA VAL A 312 -41.35 26.06 -34.64
C VAL A 312 -41.62 26.02 -36.15
N ALA A 313 -41.47 24.85 -36.77
CA ALA A 313 -41.81 24.62 -38.18
C ALA A 313 -43.18 23.93 -38.31
N SER A 314 -43.92 24.24 -39.38
CA SER A 314 -45.11 23.48 -39.81
C SER A 314 -44.72 22.53 -40.94
N VAL A 315 -45.31 21.33 -40.97
CA VAL A 315 -45.13 20.31 -42.01
C VAL A 315 -46.38 20.12 -42.84
#